data_AF-A0A3D6DPV4-F1
#
_entry.id   AF-A0A3D6DPV4-F1
#
_cell.length_a   1.000
_cell.length_b   1.000
_cell.length_c   1.000
_cell.angle_alpha   90.00
_cell.angle_beta   90.00
_cell.angle_gamma   90.00
#
_symmetry.space_group_name_H-M   'P 1'
#
loop_
_entity.id
_entity.type
_entity.pdbx_description
1 polymer ?
#
loop_
_entity_poly.entity_id
_entity_poly.type
_entity_poly.pdbx_seq_one_letter_code
_entity_poly.pdbx_strand_id
1 'polypeptide(L)'
;MERFTQEDGINVDWRNFRKDGGAVTHRAERPKQFYPIHVNVGEKKIRIPQLSWNQAKKQWDVLESPSENEVPVWPVDEKGKDRVWSLNHTSAMDNLSDLDIKVGKDGNVQAFRRHRPSDGVLPRSWWDKNTYAAREYGSATLANLFGESSAFSFAKSPFAVQDCIWVSGLDDDSEEYVLDFFAGSGTTAHAVLDLNAEKGGARKFLLVETNQYFDTVTVPRLKKVAASRKWKSGKAQNVDGEGLFLRVHVLEQYDDTLESLNTDTNSGDSGELLFDNPAFALRYRLDRTSRTLYCSVDRFSSPFGYQLKRADGGGEARSCEVDLVESLPYLLGMDVDRLYRETLGVVMLGRNRRGQSLAVFFRECAARDAAQWVADKLAQHPADRVYTNDPAGLSFAGCDRLEALESVFALQFGRT
;
A
#
# COMPACT_ATOMS: atom_id res chain seq x y z
N MET A 1 -5.23 -2.13 22.30
CA MET A 1 -5.72 -2.51 23.65
C MET A 1 -5.66 -1.37 24.67
N GLU A 2 -4.77 -0.39 24.54
CA GLU A 2 -4.57 0.73 25.50
C GLU A 2 -5.81 1.58 25.84
N ARG A 3 -6.86 1.56 24.99
CA ARG A 3 -8.11 2.31 25.26
C ARG A 3 -9.02 1.68 26.32
N PHE A 4 -8.73 0.43 26.71
CA PHE A 4 -9.55 -0.31 27.66
C PHE A 4 -8.97 -0.16 29.06
N THR A 5 -9.82 -0.15 30.07
CA THR A 5 -9.39 -0.03 31.47
C THR A 5 -8.66 -1.31 31.86
N GLN A 6 -7.47 -1.19 32.47
CA GLN A 6 -6.82 -2.36 33.08
C GLN A 6 -7.40 -2.61 34.46
N GLU A 7 -7.98 -3.80 34.65
CA GLU A 7 -8.44 -4.32 35.93
C GLU A 7 -7.85 -5.72 36.10
N ASP A 8 -7.18 -5.98 37.24
CA ASP A 8 -6.55 -7.27 37.56
C ASP A 8 -5.61 -7.83 36.46
N GLY A 9 -4.91 -6.93 35.76
CA GLY A 9 -3.98 -7.30 34.67
C GLY A 9 -4.64 -7.65 33.33
N ILE A 10 -5.97 -7.47 33.22
CA ILE A 10 -6.74 -7.73 31.99
C ILE A 10 -7.37 -6.42 31.50
N ASN A 11 -7.45 -6.26 30.17
CA ASN A 11 -8.16 -5.15 29.55
C ASN A 11 -9.67 -5.37 29.63
N VAL A 12 -10.39 -4.36 30.10
CA VAL A 12 -11.82 -4.40 30.39
C VAL A 12 -12.54 -3.22 29.73
N ASP A 13 -13.73 -3.51 29.20
CA ASP A 13 -14.67 -2.56 28.65
C ASP A 13 -16.03 -2.71 29.35
N TRP A 14 -16.46 -1.70 30.09
CA TRP A 14 -17.76 -1.73 30.77
C TRP A 14 -18.85 -1.21 29.85
N ARG A 15 -19.78 -2.10 29.46
CA ARG A 15 -20.89 -1.77 28.55
C ARG A 15 -22.22 -1.79 29.28
N ASN A 16 -23.21 -1.07 28.78
CA ASN A 16 -24.56 -1.13 29.37
C ASN A 16 -25.07 -2.58 29.33
N PHE A 17 -25.58 -3.08 30.45
CA PHE A 17 -26.11 -4.44 30.53
C PHE A 17 -27.40 -4.59 29.73
N ARG A 18 -28.18 -3.51 29.60
CA ARG A 18 -29.36 -3.41 28.72
C ARG A 18 -28.87 -3.25 27.28
N LYS A 19 -29.42 -4.06 26.37
CA LYS A 19 -29.15 -3.89 24.94
C LYS A 19 -29.84 -2.65 24.38
N ASP A 20 -29.12 -1.92 23.53
CA ASP A 20 -29.60 -0.79 22.75
C ASP A 20 -29.44 -1.05 21.24
N GLY A 21 -30.32 -0.46 20.43
CA GLY A 21 -30.24 -0.51 18.96
C GLY A 21 -30.59 -1.86 18.30
N GLY A 22 -31.34 -1.82 17.18
CA GLY A 22 -31.67 -3.01 16.38
C GLY A 22 -32.90 -3.80 16.85
N ALA A 23 -33.47 -4.59 15.93
CA ALA A 23 -34.77 -5.27 16.13
C ALA A 23 -34.75 -6.28 17.30
N VAL A 24 -33.66 -7.04 17.44
CA VAL A 24 -33.50 -8.11 18.45
C VAL A 24 -33.36 -7.63 19.90
N THR A 25 -33.47 -6.32 20.14
CA THR A 25 -33.35 -5.71 21.48
C THR A 25 -34.70 -5.49 22.16
N HIS A 26 -35.81 -5.74 21.47
CA HIS A 26 -37.14 -5.59 22.03
C HIS A 26 -37.58 -6.85 22.77
N ARG A 27 -38.34 -6.67 23.87
CA ARG A 27 -38.91 -7.76 24.66
C ARG A 27 -39.67 -8.79 23.82
N ALA A 28 -40.40 -8.35 22.79
CA ALA A 28 -41.17 -9.24 21.93
C ALA A 28 -40.31 -10.31 21.23
N GLU A 29 -39.08 -9.96 20.84
CA GLU A 29 -38.15 -10.85 20.16
C GLU A 29 -37.46 -11.83 21.13
N ARG A 30 -37.20 -11.38 22.36
CA ARG A 30 -36.44 -12.15 23.36
C ARG A 30 -37.05 -12.05 24.77
N PRO A 31 -38.28 -12.54 24.97
CA PRO A 31 -39.03 -12.25 26.19
C PRO A 31 -38.40 -12.86 27.45
N LYS A 32 -37.65 -13.96 27.31
CA LYS A 32 -36.91 -14.57 28.43
C LYS A 32 -35.73 -13.73 28.94
N GLN A 33 -35.26 -12.73 28.17
CA GLN A 33 -34.22 -11.78 28.59
C GLN A 33 -34.80 -10.47 29.16
N PHE A 34 -36.13 -10.38 29.33
CA PHE A 34 -36.80 -9.27 30.01
C PHE A 34 -37.23 -9.71 31.41
N TYR A 35 -36.42 -9.41 32.42
CA TYR A 35 -36.68 -9.74 33.82
C TYR A 35 -36.17 -8.62 34.72
N PRO A 36 -36.68 -8.46 35.96
CA PRO A 36 -36.14 -7.47 36.87
C PRO A 36 -34.83 -7.95 37.47
N ILE A 37 -33.92 -7.02 37.74
CA ILE A 37 -32.83 -7.22 38.69
C ILE A 37 -33.15 -6.39 39.94
N HIS A 38 -32.88 -6.92 41.12
CA HIS A 38 -33.03 -6.17 42.37
C HIS A 38 -31.69 -5.57 42.74
N VAL A 39 -31.68 -4.26 42.95
CA VAL A 39 -30.45 -3.51 43.17
C VAL A 39 -30.49 -2.87 44.54
N ASN A 40 -29.53 -3.23 45.40
CA ASN A 40 -29.26 -2.49 46.62
C ASN A 40 -28.34 -1.31 46.28
N VAL A 41 -28.91 -0.11 46.28
CA VAL A 41 -28.20 1.12 45.84
C VAL A 41 -27.10 1.51 46.83
N GLY A 42 -27.31 1.29 48.13
CA GLY A 42 -26.33 1.64 49.18
C GLY A 42 -25.09 0.75 49.16
N GLU A 43 -25.28 -0.56 48.91
CA GLU A 43 -24.18 -1.54 48.85
C GLU A 43 -23.63 -1.75 47.43
N LYS A 44 -24.26 -1.16 46.42
CA LYS A 44 -23.98 -1.40 44.99
C LYS A 44 -24.02 -2.88 44.58
N LYS A 45 -24.96 -3.64 45.15
CA LYS A 45 -25.12 -5.06 44.85
C LYS A 45 -26.32 -5.34 43.97
N ILE A 46 -26.15 -6.27 43.04
CA ILE A 46 -27.20 -6.78 42.16
C ILE A 46 -27.59 -8.17 42.63
N ARG A 47 -28.89 -8.43 42.65
CA ARG A 47 -29.48 -9.74 42.86
C ARG A 47 -30.49 -10.02 41.75
N ILE A 48 -30.56 -11.27 41.32
CA ILE A 48 -31.62 -11.72 40.40
C ILE A 48 -32.62 -12.49 41.26
N PRO A 49 -33.90 -12.06 41.31
CA PRO A 49 -34.91 -12.76 42.12
C PRO A 49 -35.19 -14.16 41.55
N GLN A 50 -35.82 -15.02 42.35
CA GLN A 50 -36.40 -16.25 41.79
C GLN A 50 -37.51 -15.94 40.79
N LEU A 51 -37.44 -16.58 39.63
CA LEU A 51 -38.35 -16.36 38.50
C LEU A 51 -38.96 -17.69 38.06
N SER A 52 -40.25 -17.68 37.71
CA SER A 52 -40.93 -18.80 37.05
C SER A 52 -41.45 -18.37 35.69
N TRP A 53 -41.22 -19.19 34.65
CA TRP A 53 -41.59 -18.82 33.28
C TRP A 53 -43.07 -19.11 33.02
N ASN A 54 -43.84 -18.06 32.71
CA ASN A 54 -45.22 -18.19 32.30
C ASN A 54 -45.33 -18.35 30.78
N GLN A 55 -45.53 -19.58 30.32
CA GLN A 55 -45.59 -19.89 28.88
C GLN A 55 -46.75 -19.19 28.16
N ALA A 56 -47.92 -19.07 28.80
CA ALA A 56 -49.12 -18.47 28.20
C ALA A 56 -48.96 -16.96 27.99
N LYS A 57 -48.39 -16.27 29.00
CA LYS A 57 -48.19 -14.81 28.95
C LYS A 57 -46.84 -14.40 28.32
N LYS A 58 -45.94 -15.37 28.07
CA LYS A 58 -44.56 -15.15 27.62
C LYS A 58 -43.83 -14.12 28.49
N GLN A 59 -43.92 -14.28 29.81
CA GLN A 59 -43.27 -13.40 30.78
C GLN A 59 -42.80 -14.18 32.01
N TRP A 60 -41.93 -13.56 32.81
CA TRP A 60 -41.52 -14.11 34.09
C TRP A 60 -42.51 -13.70 35.19
N ASP A 61 -42.97 -14.67 35.97
CA ASP A 61 -43.60 -14.45 37.25
C ASP A 61 -42.49 -14.31 38.31
N VAL A 62 -42.43 -13.17 38.97
CA VAL A 62 -41.39 -12.84 39.97
C VAL A 62 -41.83 -13.39 41.32
N LEU A 63 -41.09 -14.35 41.86
CA LEU A 63 -41.47 -15.09 43.07
C LEU A 63 -40.93 -14.48 44.37
N GLU A 64 -39.95 -13.59 44.26
CA GLU A 64 -39.34 -12.89 45.39
C GLU A 64 -39.53 -11.40 45.25
N SER A 65 -40.06 -10.75 46.29
CA SER A 65 -40.13 -9.29 46.35
C SER A 65 -38.77 -8.65 46.65
N PRO A 66 -38.55 -7.38 46.29
CA PRO A 66 -37.39 -6.61 46.74
C PRO A 66 -37.40 -6.45 48.28
N SER A 67 -36.22 -6.48 48.90
CA SER A 67 -36.04 -6.08 50.30
C SER A 67 -36.20 -4.56 50.49
N GLU A 68 -36.31 -4.06 51.73
CA GLU A 68 -36.51 -2.62 52.02
C GLU A 68 -35.46 -1.69 51.37
N ASN A 69 -34.23 -2.18 51.17
CA ASN A 69 -33.12 -1.44 50.57
C ASN A 69 -32.88 -1.76 49.08
N GLU A 70 -33.74 -2.57 48.46
CA GLU A 70 -33.61 -2.98 47.07
C GLU A 70 -34.64 -2.26 46.18
N VAL A 71 -34.18 -1.83 45.00
CA VAL A 71 -35.05 -1.28 43.95
C VAL A 71 -35.08 -2.25 42.77
N PRO A 72 -36.26 -2.65 42.26
CA PRO A 72 -36.35 -3.46 41.06
C PRO A 72 -36.06 -2.60 39.81
N VAL A 73 -35.03 -2.99 39.06
CA VAL A 73 -34.63 -2.35 37.81
C VAL A 73 -34.99 -3.26 36.64
N TRP A 74 -35.77 -2.71 35.71
CA TRP A 74 -36.17 -3.38 34.47
C TRP A 74 -35.35 -2.88 33.28
N PRO A 75 -35.15 -3.69 32.23
CA PRO A 75 -34.46 -3.26 31.03
C PRO A 75 -35.38 -2.38 30.16
N VAL A 76 -35.72 -1.19 30.67
CA VAL A 76 -36.56 -0.20 30.00
C VAL A 76 -35.68 0.97 29.60
N ASP A 77 -35.80 1.47 28.37
CA ASP A 77 -35.03 2.63 27.91
C ASP A 77 -35.57 3.98 28.44
N GLU A 78 -34.83 5.06 28.20
CA GLU A 78 -35.17 6.41 28.68
C GLU A 78 -36.53 6.92 28.14
N LYS A 79 -37.04 6.30 27.06
CA LYS A 79 -38.35 6.61 26.46
C LYS A 79 -39.47 5.71 26.99
N GLY A 80 -39.20 4.89 28.01
CA GLY A 80 -40.17 3.96 28.57
C GLY A 80 -40.39 2.70 27.72
N LYS A 81 -39.54 2.42 26.73
CA LYS A 81 -39.72 1.26 25.85
C LYS A 81 -39.01 0.02 26.41
N ASP A 82 -39.74 -1.10 26.44
CA ASP A 82 -39.21 -2.41 26.81
C ASP A 82 -38.04 -2.82 25.89
N ARG A 83 -36.87 -3.05 26.52
CA ARG A 83 -35.69 -3.64 25.90
C ARG A 83 -35.44 -5.04 26.48
N VAL A 84 -34.21 -5.52 26.44
CA VAL A 84 -33.80 -6.78 27.08
C VAL A 84 -32.40 -6.65 27.65
N TRP A 85 -32.09 -7.47 28.64
CA TRP A 85 -30.72 -7.62 29.12
C TRP A 85 -29.85 -8.34 28.10
N SER A 86 -28.54 -8.14 28.19
CA SER A 86 -27.59 -8.81 27.30
C SER A 86 -27.46 -10.32 27.58
N LEU A 87 -27.77 -10.76 28.81
CA LEU A 87 -27.78 -12.15 29.26
C LEU A 87 -29.21 -12.61 29.61
N ASN A 88 -29.41 -13.92 29.75
CA ASN A 88 -30.59 -14.47 30.40
C ASN A 88 -30.37 -14.49 31.94
N HIS A 89 -31.42 -14.75 32.72
CA HIS A 89 -31.35 -14.68 34.18
C HIS A 89 -30.37 -15.68 34.81
N THR A 90 -30.25 -16.92 34.28
CA THR A 90 -29.30 -17.92 34.79
C THR A 90 -27.86 -17.52 34.52
N SER A 91 -27.53 -17.16 33.28
CA SER A 91 -26.18 -16.72 32.92
C SER A 91 -25.80 -15.42 33.62
N ALA A 92 -26.75 -14.52 33.85
CA ALA A 92 -26.49 -13.31 34.63
C ALA A 92 -26.23 -13.63 36.11
N MET A 93 -26.85 -14.68 36.65
CA MET A 93 -26.60 -15.16 38.02
C MET A 93 -25.20 -15.77 38.14
N ASP A 94 -24.78 -16.56 37.15
CA ASP A 94 -23.44 -17.16 37.08
C ASP A 94 -22.33 -16.11 36.93
N ASN A 95 -22.66 -14.92 36.40
CA ASN A 95 -21.71 -13.84 36.10
C ASN A 95 -22.02 -12.56 36.90
N LEU A 96 -22.56 -12.67 38.12
CA LEU A 96 -22.87 -11.50 38.97
C LEU A 96 -21.64 -10.62 39.24
N SER A 97 -20.45 -11.21 39.34
CA SER A 97 -19.18 -10.48 39.52
C SER A 97 -18.76 -9.64 38.32
N ASP A 98 -19.35 -9.88 37.14
CA ASP A 98 -19.18 -9.07 35.94
C ASP A 98 -20.26 -8.00 35.79
N LEU A 99 -21.17 -7.85 36.76
CA LEU A 99 -22.21 -6.83 36.73
C LEU A 99 -21.95 -5.78 37.80
N ASP A 100 -22.11 -4.51 37.43
CA ASP A 100 -21.97 -3.37 38.35
C ASP A 100 -23.07 -2.36 38.09
N ILE A 101 -23.34 -1.49 39.06
CA ILE A 101 -24.33 -0.41 38.93
C ILE A 101 -23.68 0.97 38.95
N LYS A 102 -24.24 1.86 38.15
CA LYS A 102 -23.99 3.30 38.25
C LYS A 102 -25.29 4.02 38.49
N VAL A 103 -25.29 4.90 39.48
CA VAL A 103 -26.41 5.78 39.80
C VAL A 103 -26.14 7.12 39.13
N GLY A 104 -27.05 7.55 38.26
CA GLY A 104 -27.03 8.85 37.61
C GLY A 104 -27.28 9.98 38.61
N LYS A 105 -26.95 11.22 38.23
CA LYS A 105 -27.21 12.41 39.06
C LYS A 105 -28.71 12.66 39.31
N ASP A 106 -29.55 12.12 38.44
CA ASP A 106 -31.01 12.11 38.50
C ASP A 106 -31.58 10.97 39.37
N GLY A 107 -30.71 10.15 39.97
CA GLY A 107 -31.10 8.98 40.76
C GLY A 107 -31.40 7.73 39.91
N ASN A 108 -31.24 7.80 38.59
CA ASN A 108 -31.52 6.66 37.71
C ASN A 108 -30.44 5.58 37.85
N VAL A 109 -30.85 4.33 38.06
CA VAL A 109 -29.94 3.20 38.26
C VAL A 109 -29.70 2.49 36.94
N GLN A 110 -28.46 2.45 36.49
CA GLN A 110 -28.05 1.74 35.27
C GLN A 110 -27.11 0.58 35.62
N ALA A 111 -27.40 -0.60 35.07
CA ALA A 111 -26.53 -1.76 35.20
C ALA A 111 -25.55 -1.83 34.03
N PHE A 112 -24.28 -2.14 34.33
CA PHE A 112 -23.20 -2.33 33.37
C PHE A 112 -22.67 -3.75 33.49
N ARG A 113 -22.12 -4.26 32.39
CA ARG A 113 -21.48 -5.55 32.30
C ARG A 113 -20.02 -5.38 31.88
N ARG A 114 -19.14 -6.08 32.60
CA ARG A 114 -17.73 -6.24 32.28
C ARG A 114 -17.58 -7.06 31.01
N HIS A 115 -16.97 -6.46 29.99
CA HIS A 115 -16.64 -7.13 28.74
C HIS A 115 -15.13 -7.20 28.58
N ARG A 116 -14.62 -8.40 28.30
CA ARG A 116 -13.23 -8.60 27.91
C ARG A 116 -13.14 -8.45 26.39
N PRO A 117 -12.46 -7.40 25.88
CA PRO A 117 -12.27 -7.25 24.45
C PRO A 117 -11.52 -8.46 23.90
N SER A 118 -12.00 -9.02 22.81
CA SER A 118 -11.23 -10.03 22.06
C SER A 118 -10.03 -9.38 21.38
N ASP A 119 -9.02 -10.18 21.06
CA ASP A 119 -7.98 -9.71 20.13
C ASP A 119 -8.62 -9.33 18.78
N GLY A 120 -8.11 -8.28 18.14
CA GLY A 120 -8.63 -7.77 16.87
C GLY A 120 -9.83 -6.81 16.95
N VAL A 121 -10.17 -6.22 18.12
CA VAL A 121 -11.23 -5.20 18.15
C VAL A 121 -10.84 -4.01 17.27
N LEU A 122 -11.72 -3.69 16.30
CA LEU A 122 -11.54 -2.57 15.39
C LEU A 122 -11.35 -1.22 16.12
N PRO A 123 -10.57 -0.30 15.53
CA PRO A 123 -10.39 1.04 16.06
C PRO A 123 -11.71 1.82 16.08
N ARG A 124 -11.74 2.94 16.82
CA ARG A 124 -12.88 3.87 16.76
C ARG A 124 -12.89 4.60 15.41
N SER A 125 -14.01 5.20 15.04
CA SER A 125 -14.09 6.11 13.89
C SER A 125 -13.36 7.43 14.13
N TRP A 126 -13.11 7.80 15.39
CA TRP A 126 -12.39 9.00 15.80
C TRP A 126 -11.00 8.64 16.32
N TRP A 127 -9.98 9.30 15.77
CA TRP A 127 -8.55 9.02 16.00
C TRP A 127 -7.89 10.27 16.59
N ASP A 128 -7.53 10.23 17.86
CA ASP A 128 -7.12 11.40 18.65
C ASP A 128 -5.80 11.21 19.41
N LYS A 129 -4.99 10.20 19.07
CA LYS A 129 -3.66 10.08 19.66
C LYS A 129 -2.83 11.32 19.30
N ASN A 130 -2.15 11.89 20.28
CA ASN A 130 -1.28 13.06 20.09
C ASN A 130 -0.23 12.84 18.98
N THR A 131 0.26 11.60 18.85
CA THR A 131 1.23 11.19 17.81
C THR A 131 0.73 11.38 16.39
N TYR A 132 -0.58 11.54 16.16
CA TYR A 132 -1.13 11.79 14.83
C TYR A 132 -0.94 13.23 14.34
N ALA A 133 -0.55 14.14 15.24
CA ALA A 133 -0.41 15.56 14.91
C ALA A 133 0.76 15.79 13.94
N ALA A 134 0.45 16.29 12.74
CA ALA A 134 1.41 16.46 11.66
C ALA A 134 2.51 17.49 11.98
N ARG A 135 2.18 18.55 12.72
CA ARG A 135 3.14 19.61 13.06
C ARG A 135 4.20 19.10 14.02
N GLU A 136 3.79 18.35 15.03
CA GLU A 136 4.65 17.88 16.12
C GLU A 136 5.41 16.62 15.71
N TYR A 137 4.82 15.73 14.93
CA TYR A 137 5.40 14.43 14.61
C TYR A 137 5.76 14.25 13.13
N GLY A 138 5.14 15.00 12.21
CA GLY A 138 5.53 15.02 10.81
C GLY A 138 6.71 15.96 10.57
N SER A 139 6.55 17.24 10.87
CA SER A 139 7.59 18.26 10.66
C SER A 139 8.82 18.02 11.54
N ALA A 140 8.65 17.62 12.81
CA ALA A 140 9.79 17.33 13.67
C ALA A 140 10.58 16.10 13.19
N THR A 141 9.91 15.07 12.67
CA THR A 141 10.58 13.91 12.07
C THR A 141 11.43 14.33 10.87
N LEU A 142 10.91 15.18 9.98
CA LEU A 142 11.70 15.75 8.89
C LEU A 142 12.88 16.60 9.39
N ALA A 143 12.66 17.48 10.36
CA ALA A 143 13.72 18.30 10.94
C ALA A 143 14.83 17.44 11.58
N ASN A 144 14.48 16.35 12.24
CA ASN A 144 15.44 15.40 12.79
C ASN A 144 16.24 14.67 11.70
N LEU A 145 15.59 14.28 10.61
CA LEU A 145 16.22 13.60 9.48
C LEU A 145 17.18 14.52 8.72
N PHE A 146 16.82 15.77 8.50
CA PHE A 146 17.57 16.69 7.62
C PHE A 146 18.43 17.71 8.37
N GLY A 147 18.14 17.99 9.64
CA GLY A 147 18.86 18.95 10.46
C GLY A 147 18.37 20.40 10.33
N GLU A 148 17.41 20.65 9.44
CA GLU A 148 16.84 21.97 9.18
C GLU A 148 15.32 21.92 9.24
N SER A 149 14.70 22.99 9.74
CA SER A 149 13.24 23.19 9.70
C SER A 149 12.81 23.35 8.23
N SER A 150 12.05 22.37 7.73
CA SER A 150 12.07 21.91 6.34
C SER A 150 11.58 22.86 5.25
N ALA A 151 12.16 22.68 4.05
CA ALA A 151 11.68 23.10 2.74
C ALA A 151 10.38 22.41 2.26
N PHE A 152 9.82 21.49 3.06
CA PHE A 152 8.56 20.79 2.81
C PHE A 152 7.55 21.14 3.91
N SER A 153 6.37 21.61 3.54
CA SER A 153 5.31 21.98 4.47
C SER A 153 4.33 20.81 4.68
N PHE A 154 3.89 20.60 5.92
CA PHE A 154 2.79 19.67 6.26
C PHE A 154 3.01 18.19 5.96
N ALA A 155 4.21 17.66 6.21
CA ALA A 155 4.42 16.21 6.23
C ALA A 155 3.47 15.54 7.23
N LYS A 156 2.86 14.42 6.82
CA LYS A 156 2.01 13.63 7.71
C LYS A 156 2.87 12.96 8.79
N SER A 157 2.26 12.72 9.95
CA SER A 157 2.90 11.91 10.98
C SER A 157 3.04 10.45 10.52
N PRO A 158 4.23 9.83 10.63
CA PRO A 158 4.38 8.41 10.30
C PRO A 158 3.48 7.53 11.18
N PHE A 159 3.31 7.86 12.46
CA PHE A 159 2.46 7.10 13.39
C PHE A 159 0.99 7.04 12.97
N ALA A 160 0.47 8.12 12.36
CA ALA A 160 -0.90 8.11 11.83
C ALA A 160 -1.03 7.13 10.67
N VAL A 161 -0.04 7.12 9.78
CA VAL A 161 -0.04 6.24 8.60
C VAL A 161 0.22 4.77 8.98
N GLN A 162 1.06 4.50 9.97
CA GLN A 162 1.27 3.15 10.51
C GLN A 162 -0.05 2.54 10.99
N ASP A 163 -0.83 3.28 11.79
CA ASP A 163 -2.13 2.79 12.27
C ASP A 163 -3.13 2.63 11.11
N CYS A 164 -3.09 3.47 10.06
CA CYS A 164 -3.92 3.26 8.85
C CYS A 164 -3.57 1.96 8.12
N ILE A 165 -2.28 1.66 7.95
CA ILE A 165 -1.80 0.43 7.30
C ILE A 165 -2.26 -0.78 8.12
N TRP A 166 -2.06 -0.74 9.43
CA TRP A 166 -2.45 -1.80 10.35
C TRP A 166 -3.95 -2.12 10.27
N VAL A 167 -4.79 -1.09 10.33
CA VAL A 167 -6.26 -1.23 10.30
C VAL A 167 -6.77 -1.72 8.94
N SER A 168 -5.98 -1.53 7.88
CA SER A 168 -6.30 -2.03 6.54
C SER A 168 -6.06 -3.55 6.39
N GLY A 169 -5.67 -4.24 7.46
CA GLY A 169 -5.45 -5.69 7.45
C GLY A 169 -4.05 -6.09 6.97
N LEU A 170 -3.11 -5.14 6.95
CA LEU A 170 -1.68 -5.43 6.74
C LEU A 170 -1.01 -5.54 8.10
N ASP A 171 -1.49 -6.50 8.90
CA ASP A 171 -1.02 -6.83 10.24
C ASP A 171 0.27 -7.65 10.19
N ASP A 172 0.67 -8.22 11.33
CA ASP A 172 1.94 -8.94 11.51
C ASP A 172 2.17 -9.97 10.38
N ASP A 173 3.42 -10.08 9.91
CA ASP A 173 3.84 -10.98 8.82
C ASP A 173 3.28 -10.71 7.41
N SER A 174 2.58 -9.59 7.17
CA SER A 174 2.12 -9.22 5.82
C SER A 174 3.28 -8.98 4.84
N GLU A 175 3.14 -9.48 3.60
CA GLU A 175 4.07 -9.25 2.47
C GLU A 175 3.45 -8.40 1.33
N GLU A 176 2.31 -7.77 1.62
CA GLU A 176 1.50 -7.03 0.64
C GLU A 176 2.06 -5.65 0.31
N TYR A 177 1.53 -5.04 -0.75
CA TYR A 177 1.91 -3.69 -1.18
C TYR A 177 1.02 -2.61 -0.56
N VAL A 178 1.65 -1.56 -0.02
CA VAL A 178 1.02 -0.29 0.32
C VAL A 178 1.20 0.70 -0.83
N LEU A 179 0.11 1.10 -1.46
CA LEU A 179 0.12 2.08 -2.55
C LEU A 179 -0.24 3.47 -2.02
N ASP A 180 0.62 4.45 -2.32
CA ASP A 180 0.35 5.87 -2.10
C ASP A 180 0.71 6.69 -3.34
N PHE A 181 -0.32 7.15 -4.05
CA PHE A 181 -0.17 7.93 -5.27
C PHE A 181 -0.11 9.45 -5.04
N PHE A 182 -0.05 9.87 -3.78
CA PHE A 182 0.23 11.25 -3.35
C PHE A 182 1.32 11.22 -2.26
N ALA A 183 2.46 10.61 -2.61
CA ALA A 183 3.48 10.24 -1.64
C ALA A 183 4.00 11.44 -0.82
N GLY A 184 4.00 12.64 -1.40
CA GLY A 184 4.42 13.86 -0.73
C GLY A 184 5.84 13.70 -0.21
N SER A 185 6.03 13.87 1.10
CA SER A 185 7.32 13.67 1.75
C SER A 185 7.78 12.22 1.85
N GLY A 186 7.04 11.23 1.39
CA GLY A 186 7.35 9.81 1.55
C GLY A 186 7.02 9.25 2.94
N THR A 187 5.97 9.78 3.60
CA THR A 187 5.58 9.33 4.95
C THR A 187 5.09 7.87 4.94
N THR A 188 4.39 7.45 3.90
CA THR A 188 3.83 6.10 3.80
C THR A 188 4.91 5.02 3.75
N ALA A 189 5.93 5.17 2.90
CA ALA A 189 7.05 4.24 2.88
C ALA A 189 7.87 4.26 4.19
N HIS A 190 8.02 5.42 4.83
CA HIS A 190 8.63 5.48 6.18
C HIS A 190 7.81 4.64 7.18
N ALA A 191 6.49 4.80 7.21
CA ALA A 191 5.61 4.01 8.08
C ALA A 191 5.68 2.51 7.79
N VAL A 192 5.80 2.10 6.52
CA VAL A 192 6.00 0.70 6.14
C VAL A 192 7.32 0.15 6.69
N LEU A 193 8.42 0.90 6.54
CA LEU A 193 9.72 0.50 7.07
C LEU A 193 9.70 0.38 8.59
N ASP A 194 9.09 1.31 9.31
CA ASP A 194 8.93 1.25 10.76
C ASP A 194 8.09 0.03 11.19
N LEU A 195 6.98 -0.26 10.48
CA LEU A 195 6.14 -1.41 10.79
C LEU A 195 6.88 -2.74 10.59
N ASN A 196 7.59 -2.91 9.49
CA ASN A 196 8.41 -4.11 9.27
C ASN A 196 9.47 -4.26 10.38
N ALA A 197 10.09 -3.15 10.76
CA ALA A 197 11.08 -3.05 11.80
C ALA A 197 10.58 -3.35 13.23
N GLU A 198 9.34 -2.98 13.56
CA GLU A 198 8.78 -3.10 14.92
C GLU A 198 7.91 -4.35 15.10
N LYS A 199 7.25 -4.78 14.03
CA LYS A 199 6.21 -5.82 14.04
C LYS A 199 6.58 -7.04 13.19
N GLY A 200 7.70 -7.00 12.47
CA GLY A 200 8.02 -8.00 11.46
C GLY A 200 7.15 -7.86 10.20
N GLY A 201 7.22 -8.86 9.33
CA GLY A 201 6.63 -8.84 8.00
C GLY A 201 7.55 -8.25 6.93
N ALA A 202 7.11 -8.35 5.68
CA ALA A 202 7.84 -7.94 4.49
C ALA A 202 6.96 -7.05 3.60
N ARG A 203 6.20 -6.13 4.22
CA ARG A 203 5.33 -5.20 3.52
C ARG A 203 6.16 -4.38 2.53
N LYS A 204 5.62 -4.22 1.32
CA LYS A 204 6.24 -3.48 0.24
C LYS A 204 5.49 -2.17 0.06
N PHE A 205 6.08 -1.22 -0.65
CA PHE A 205 5.41 0.03 -0.97
C PHE A 205 5.58 0.39 -2.44
N LEU A 206 4.57 1.07 -2.98
CA LEU A 206 4.62 1.74 -4.27
C LEU A 206 4.21 3.19 -4.04
N LEU A 207 5.11 4.11 -4.37
CA LEU A 207 4.90 5.54 -4.23
C LEU A 207 4.81 6.19 -5.61
N VAL A 208 3.89 7.13 -5.77
CA VAL A 208 3.85 8.04 -6.92
C VAL A 208 3.94 9.48 -6.41
N GLU A 209 4.83 10.24 -7.02
CA GLU A 209 5.03 11.67 -6.75
C GLU A 209 5.39 12.37 -8.06
N THR A 210 4.86 13.58 -8.26
CA THR A 210 5.03 14.35 -9.51
C THR A 210 5.79 15.66 -9.28
N ASN A 211 5.98 16.08 -8.03
CA ASN A 211 6.61 17.35 -7.70
C ASN A 211 8.13 17.21 -7.52
N GLN A 212 8.83 18.33 -7.73
CA GLN A 212 10.30 18.43 -7.64
C GLN A 212 10.88 18.05 -6.26
N TYR A 213 10.05 18.04 -5.21
CA TYR A 213 10.48 17.59 -3.89
C TYR A 213 10.69 16.06 -3.80
N PHE A 214 10.35 15.30 -4.85
CA PHE A 214 10.69 13.89 -4.94
C PHE A 214 12.20 13.66 -4.73
N ASP A 215 13.04 14.40 -5.45
CA ASP A 215 14.50 14.24 -5.39
C ASP A 215 15.13 14.87 -4.15
N THR A 216 14.53 15.95 -3.64
CA THR A 216 15.11 16.72 -2.52
C THR A 216 14.59 16.27 -1.15
N VAL A 217 13.43 15.63 -1.08
CA VAL A 217 12.77 15.22 0.17
C VAL A 217 12.45 13.74 0.18
N THR A 218 11.68 13.23 -0.79
CA THR A 218 11.15 11.86 -0.78
C THR A 218 12.28 10.83 -0.82
N VAL A 219 13.10 10.83 -1.87
CA VAL A 219 14.21 9.89 -2.02
C VAL A 219 15.23 10.01 -0.87
N PRO A 220 15.67 11.23 -0.47
CA PRO A 220 16.56 11.39 0.68
C PRO A 220 15.96 10.89 2.00
N ARG A 221 14.66 11.10 2.26
CA ARG A 221 13.97 10.57 3.45
C ARG A 221 14.05 9.04 3.47
N LEU A 222 13.72 8.37 2.36
CA LEU A 222 13.75 6.92 2.28
C LEU A 222 15.16 6.36 2.51
N LYS A 223 16.19 6.97 1.91
CA LYS A 223 17.59 6.59 2.13
C LYS A 223 17.99 6.71 3.60
N LYS A 224 17.58 7.79 4.27
CA LYS A 224 17.89 8.03 5.69
C LYS A 224 17.20 7.04 6.62
N VAL A 225 15.90 6.79 6.41
CA VAL A 225 15.10 5.85 7.22
C VAL A 225 15.58 4.41 7.01
N ALA A 226 15.93 4.05 5.77
CA ALA A 226 16.51 2.75 5.46
C ALA A 226 17.87 2.52 6.12
N ALA A 227 18.65 3.58 6.36
CA ALA A 227 19.96 3.48 7.01
C ALA A 227 19.87 3.47 8.55
N SER A 228 18.90 4.18 9.12
CA SER A 228 18.77 4.33 10.57
C SER A 228 17.35 4.66 10.99
N ARG A 229 16.90 4.04 12.09
CA ARG A 229 15.57 4.27 12.68
C ARG A 229 15.50 5.58 13.46
N LYS A 230 16.65 6.11 13.92
CA LYS A 230 16.70 7.29 14.79
C LYS A 230 17.68 8.34 14.26
N TRP A 231 17.15 9.52 14.01
CA TRP A 231 17.91 10.68 13.58
C TRP A 231 17.74 11.84 14.55
N LYS A 232 18.77 12.66 14.68
CA LYS A 232 18.72 13.93 15.40
C LYS A 232 19.58 14.94 14.69
N SER A 233 19.00 16.11 14.39
CA SER A 233 19.71 17.22 13.74
C SER A 233 20.50 16.80 12.50
N GLY A 234 19.91 15.98 11.64
CA GLY A 234 20.53 15.54 10.38
C GLY A 234 21.53 14.40 10.53
N LYS A 235 21.74 13.85 11.73
CA LYS A 235 22.70 12.78 12.01
C LYS A 235 22.01 11.51 12.51
N ALA A 236 22.34 10.38 11.89
CA ALA A 236 21.93 9.06 12.34
C ALA A 236 22.50 8.81 13.75
N GLN A 237 21.68 8.30 14.65
CA GLN A 237 22.12 7.95 16.01
C GLN A 237 22.82 6.58 16.02
N ASN A 238 22.34 5.65 15.18
CA ASN A 238 22.89 4.31 14.96
C ASN A 238 22.75 3.95 13.47
N VAL A 239 23.40 2.88 13.01
CA VAL A 239 23.13 2.28 11.69
C VAL A 239 22.38 0.97 11.89
N ASP A 240 21.08 1.10 12.16
CA ASP A 240 20.16 0.04 12.59
C ASP A 240 18.91 -0.06 11.71
N GLY A 241 18.93 0.60 10.55
CA GLY A 241 17.88 0.45 9.54
C GLY A 241 18.00 -0.89 8.81
N GLU A 242 16.87 -1.39 8.31
CA GLU A 242 16.79 -2.71 7.66
C GLU A 242 17.39 -2.73 6.24
N GLY A 243 17.83 -1.56 5.74
CA GLY A 243 18.16 -1.39 4.34
C GLY A 243 16.91 -1.27 3.47
N LEU A 244 17.12 -0.86 2.22
CA LEU A 244 16.04 -0.71 1.26
C LEU A 244 16.58 -0.89 -0.16
N PHE A 245 15.98 -1.82 -0.89
CA PHE A 245 16.08 -1.85 -2.34
C PHE A 245 14.99 -0.96 -2.93
N LEU A 246 15.39 0.18 -3.50
CA LEU A 246 14.48 1.13 -4.12
C LEU A 246 14.67 1.10 -5.63
N ARG A 247 13.61 0.75 -6.36
CA ARG A 247 13.52 0.95 -7.82
C ARG A 247 12.74 2.23 -8.09
N VAL A 248 13.33 3.13 -8.87
CA VAL A 248 12.72 4.42 -9.23
C VAL A 248 12.44 4.42 -10.72
N HIS A 249 11.20 4.75 -11.08
CA HIS A 249 10.80 4.94 -12.47
C HIS A 249 10.36 6.38 -12.68
N VAL A 250 10.75 6.94 -13.80
CA VAL A 250 10.27 8.23 -14.28
C VAL A 250 9.40 7.95 -15.50
N LEU A 251 8.19 8.49 -15.48
CA LEU A 251 7.27 8.42 -16.62
C LEU A 251 7.33 9.77 -17.34
N GLU A 252 7.56 9.72 -18.66
CA GLU A 252 7.51 10.90 -19.52
C GLU A 252 6.06 11.24 -19.86
N GLN A 253 5.72 12.53 -19.90
CA GLN A 253 4.41 12.95 -20.39
C GLN A 253 4.34 12.85 -21.91
N TYR A 254 3.14 12.71 -22.46
CA TYR A 254 2.94 12.67 -23.91
C TYR A 254 3.52 13.91 -24.60
N ASP A 255 3.31 15.11 -24.04
CA ASP A 255 3.83 16.35 -24.61
C ASP A 255 5.37 16.38 -24.56
N ASP A 256 5.99 15.96 -23.45
CA ASP A 256 7.45 15.81 -23.34
C ASP A 256 7.98 14.85 -24.40
N THR A 257 7.30 13.73 -24.66
CA THR A 257 7.71 12.77 -25.70
C THR A 257 7.62 13.37 -27.11
N LEU A 258 6.64 14.25 -27.38
CA LEU A 258 6.54 14.95 -28.66
C LEU A 258 7.66 15.97 -28.85
N GLU A 259 7.98 16.74 -27.81
CA GLU A 259 9.10 17.71 -27.86
C GLU A 259 10.47 17.03 -27.95
N SER A 260 10.55 15.80 -27.44
CA SER A 260 11.73 14.93 -27.53
C SER A 260 11.95 14.33 -28.93
N LEU A 261 10.93 14.37 -29.81
CA LEU A 261 11.07 13.93 -31.19
C LEU A 261 11.95 14.91 -31.95
N ASN A 262 13.19 14.51 -32.21
CA ASN A 262 14.09 15.32 -33.01
C ASN A 262 13.63 15.35 -34.49
N THR A 263 12.91 16.39 -34.90
CA THR A 263 12.49 16.61 -36.29
C THR A 263 13.57 17.26 -37.15
N ASP A 264 14.82 17.37 -36.68
CA ASP A 264 15.93 17.88 -37.48
C ASP A 264 15.97 17.18 -38.85
N THR A 265 16.05 17.97 -39.91
CA THR A 265 16.28 17.46 -41.27
C THR A 265 17.62 16.74 -41.31
N ASN A 266 17.60 15.44 -41.63
CA ASN A 266 18.82 14.68 -41.88
C ASN A 266 19.65 15.36 -42.99
N SER A 267 20.98 15.21 -42.94
CA SER A 267 21.87 15.73 -43.98
C SER A 267 21.47 15.18 -45.36
N GLY A 268 20.88 16.05 -46.20
CA GLY A 268 20.40 15.71 -47.54
C GLY A 268 18.87 15.77 -47.74
N ASP A 269 18.07 15.96 -46.69
CA ASP A 269 16.64 16.26 -46.83
C ASP A 269 16.43 17.76 -47.15
N SER A 270 15.69 18.06 -48.22
CA SER A 270 15.17 19.42 -48.43
C SER A 270 14.12 19.72 -47.36
N GLY A 271 14.22 20.89 -46.71
CA GLY A 271 13.24 21.34 -45.70
C GLY A 271 11.80 21.48 -46.23
N GLU A 272 11.61 21.42 -47.55
CA GLU A 272 10.29 21.41 -48.19
C GLU A 272 9.58 20.06 -48.01
N LEU A 273 8.35 20.14 -47.49
CA LEU A 273 7.42 19.03 -47.48
C LEU A 273 6.91 18.84 -48.91
N LEU A 274 7.36 17.77 -49.59
CA LEU A 274 6.97 17.41 -50.97
C LEU A 274 5.47 17.07 -51.16
N PHE A 275 4.64 17.28 -50.14
CA PHE A 275 3.24 16.88 -50.14
C PHE A 275 2.32 18.09 -50.01
N ASP A 276 1.30 18.17 -50.87
CA ASP A 276 0.29 19.24 -50.86
C ASP A 276 -0.59 19.22 -49.60
N ASN A 277 -0.63 18.09 -48.87
CA ASN A 277 -1.38 17.96 -47.62
C ASN A 277 -0.46 18.10 -46.39
N PRO A 278 -0.57 19.18 -45.61
CA PRO A 278 0.30 19.44 -44.46
C PRO A 278 0.14 18.39 -43.35
N ALA A 279 -1.04 17.82 -43.13
CA ALA A 279 -1.27 16.78 -42.14
C ALA A 279 -0.58 15.46 -42.52
N PHE A 280 -0.59 15.12 -43.81
CA PHE A 280 0.11 13.94 -44.32
C PHE A 280 1.63 14.11 -44.23
N ALA A 281 2.12 15.28 -44.61
CA ALA A 281 3.53 15.67 -44.49
C ALA A 281 4.05 15.59 -43.05
N LEU A 282 3.29 16.09 -42.08
CA LEU A 282 3.60 16.00 -40.65
C LEU A 282 3.63 14.55 -40.17
N ARG A 283 2.60 13.76 -40.52
CA ARG A 283 2.55 12.33 -40.17
C ARG A 283 3.74 11.55 -40.75
N TYR A 284 4.07 11.80 -42.02
CA TYR A 284 5.22 11.17 -42.67
C TYR A 284 6.56 11.52 -41.98
N ARG A 285 6.76 12.79 -41.60
CA ARG A 285 7.95 13.20 -40.84
C ARG A 285 7.97 12.53 -39.46
N LEU A 286 6.87 12.54 -38.73
CA LEU A 286 6.77 11.90 -37.41
C LEU A 286 7.03 10.39 -37.49
N ASP A 287 6.50 9.70 -38.50
CA ASP A 287 6.73 8.27 -38.73
C ASP A 287 8.19 7.97 -39.09
N ARG A 288 8.84 8.80 -39.91
CA ARG A 288 10.26 8.63 -40.26
C ARG A 288 11.18 8.93 -39.07
N THR A 289 10.91 10.01 -38.35
CA THR A 289 11.66 10.44 -37.17
C THR A 289 11.53 9.44 -36.03
N SER A 290 10.31 8.98 -35.71
CA SER A 290 10.08 7.93 -34.71
C SER A 290 10.75 6.61 -35.06
N ARG A 291 10.70 6.18 -36.33
CA ARG A 291 11.43 4.98 -36.79
C ARG A 291 12.95 5.14 -36.63
N THR A 292 13.49 6.32 -36.94
CA THR A 292 14.93 6.58 -36.79
C THR A 292 15.34 6.62 -35.32
N LEU A 293 14.51 7.21 -34.46
CA LEU A 293 14.79 7.34 -33.03
C LEU A 293 14.64 6.01 -32.28
N TYR A 294 13.54 5.29 -32.48
CA TYR A 294 13.16 4.14 -31.66
C TYR A 294 13.44 2.79 -32.33
N CYS A 295 13.71 2.74 -33.63
CA CYS A 295 13.80 1.48 -34.39
C CYS A 295 15.12 1.32 -35.17
N SER A 296 16.08 2.23 -35.04
CA SER A 296 17.35 2.13 -35.76
C SER A 296 18.28 1.11 -35.09
N VAL A 297 18.63 0.06 -35.84
CA VAL A 297 19.46 -1.07 -35.39
C VAL A 297 20.82 -0.61 -34.83
N ASP A 298 21.42 0.43 -35.43
CA ASP A 298 22.71 0.98 -35.00
C ASP A 298 22.70 1.45 -33.53
N ARG A 299 21.53 1.85 -33.01
CA ARG A 299 21.37 2.33 -31.64
C ARG A 299 21.21 1.21 -30.60
N PHE A 300 20.97 -0.02 -31.02
CA PHE A 300 20.87 -1.19 -30.15
C PHE A 300 22.14 -2.05 -30.21
N SER A 301 23.28 -1.51 -30.65
CA SER A 301 24.55 -2.24 -30.75
C SER A 301 25.15 -2.61 -29.39
N SER A 302 24.74 -1.93 -28.31
CA SER A 302 25.14 -2.20 -26.93
C SER A 302 23.92 -2.18 -26.00
N PRO A 303 23.90 -2.97 -24.91
CA PRO A 303 22.89 -2.85 -23.86
C PRO A 303 22.92 -1.53 -23.09
N PHE A 304 24.04 -0.80 -23.15
CA PHE A 304 24.29 0.39 -22.33
C PHE A 304 24.65 1.61 -23.18
N GLY A 305 24.50 2.81 -22.61
CA GLY A 305 24.89 4.06 -23.28
C GLY A 305 23.93 4.52 -24.38
N TYR A 306 22.74 3.94 -24.48
CA TYR A 306 21.69 4.46 -25.35
C TYR A 306 21.23 5.84 -24.86
N GLN A 307 21.10 6.78 -25.79
CA GLN A 307 20.79 8.18 -25.49
C GLN A 307 19.56 8.64 -26.28
N LEU A 308 18.67 9.36 -25.60
CA LEU A 308 17.55 10.07 -26.20
C LEU A 308 17.62 11.55 -25.85
N LYS A 309 17.24 12.42 -26.79
CA LYS A 309 16.98 13.82 -26.45
C LYS A 309 15.68 13.86 -25.67
N ARG A 310 15.67 14.47 -24.47
CA ARG A 310 14.50 14.60 -23.60
C ARG A 310 14.25 16.08 -23.28
N ALA A 311 13.04 16.54 -23.52
CA ALA A 311 12.57 17.85 -23.06
C ALA A 311 11.93 17.69 -21.68
N ASP A 312 12.46 18.39 -20.68
CA ASP A 312 11.87 18.41 -19.33
C ASP A 312 11.00 19.68 -19.21
N GLY A 313 9.68 19.54 -19.33
CA GLY A 313 8.73 20.63 -19.07
C GLY A 313 8.78 21.80 -20.05
N GLY A 314 8.83 21.55 -21.36
CA GLY A 314 8.81 22.61 -22.38
C GLY A 314 10.18 23.22 -22.72
N GLY A 315 11.27 22.66 -22.18
CA GLY A 315 12.63 23.17 -22.35
C GLY A 315 13.37 22.61 -23.57
N GLU A 316 14.60 23.09 -23.80
CA GLU A 316 15.47 22.53 -24.83
C GLU A 316 15.76 21.05 -24.55
N ALA A 317 15.51 20.19 -25.55
CA ALA A 317 15.71 18.75 -25.41
C ALA A 317 17.20 18.40 -25.29
N ARG A 318 17.59 17.82 -24.14
CA ARG A 318 18.98 17.45 -23.84
C ARG A 318 19.20 15.96 -24.03
N SER A 319 20.40 15.57 -24.43
CA SER A 319 20.78 14.15 -24.49
C SER A 319 20.80 13.56 -23.09
N CYS A 320 20.00 12.52 -22.88
CA CYS A 320 19.85 11.80 -21.63
C CYS A 320 20.05 10.31 -21.86
N GLU A 321 20.73 9.65 -20.92
CA GLU A 321 20.88 8.19 -20.94
C GLU A 321 19.54 7.52 -20.63
N VAL A 322 19.26 6.44 -21.34
CA VAL A 322 18.06 5.63 -21.14
C VAL A 322 18.48 4.19 -20.91
N ASP A 323 18.04 3.65 -19.78
CA ASP A 323 18.28 2.26 -19.41
C ASP A 323 17.35 1.35 -20.22
N LEU A 324 17.84 0.91 -21.39
CA LEU A 324 17.13 -0.04 -22.24
C LEU A 324 16.98 -1.40 -21.56
N VAL A 325 17.93 -1.80 -20.73
CA VAL A 325 17.90 -3.08 -20.01
C VAL A 325 16.72 -3.12 -19.05
N GLU A 326 16.46 -2.04 -18.32
CA GLU A 326 15.29 -1.92 -17.44
C GLU A 326 14.00 -1.68 -18.25
N SER A 327 14.03 -0.91 -19.34
CA SER A 327 12.83 -0.55 -20.11
C SER A 327 12.25 -1.72 -20.93
N LEU A 328 13.12 -2.58 -21.46
CA LEU A 328 12.75 -3.62 -22.40
C LEU A 328 11.75 -4.66 -21.82
N PRO A 329 11.92 -5.18 -20.58
CA PRO A 329 10.93 -6.06 -19.98
C PRO A 329 9.51 -5.50 -19.99
N TYR A 330 9.32 -4.21 -19.73
CA TYR A 330 8.00 -3.58 -19.75
C TYR A 330 7.39 -3.56 -21.14
N LEU A 331 8.18 -3.26 -22.18
CA LEU A 331 7.74 -3.25 -23.59
C LEU A 331 7.40 -4.65 -24.10
N LEU A 332 8.12 -5.66 -23.62
CA LEU A 332 7.85 -7.08 -23.91
C LEU A 332 6.64 -7.61 -23.12
N GLY A 333 6.17 -6.89 -22.10
CA GLY A 333 5.24 -7.43 -21.13
C GLY A 333 5.80 -8.68 -20.45
N MET A 334 7.10 -8.67 -20.18
CA MET A 334 7.87 -9.76 -19.61
C MET A 334 7.87 -9.66 -18.08
N ASP A 335 7.46 -10.76 -17.44
CA ASP A 335 7.72 -11.02 -16.03
C ASP A 335 9.10 -11.69 -15.93
N VAL A 336 10.04 -11.02 -15.27
CA VAL A 336 11.47 -11.40 -15.28
C VAL A 336 11.77 -12.30 -14.10
N ASP A 337 12.08 -13.57 -14.38
CA ASP A 337 12.51 -14.56 -13.39
C ASP A 337 13.99 -14.37 -13.02
N ARG A 338 14.82 -13.99 -14.01
CA ARG A 338 16.27 -13.80 -13.81
C ARG A 338 16.81 -12.76 -14.77
N LEU A 339 17.57 -11.80 -14.23
CA LEU A 339 18.36 -10.84 -15.00
C LEU A 339 19.79 -10.85 -14.46
N TYR A 340 20.75 -11.02 -15.36
CA TYR A 340 22.17 -10.97 -14.98
C TYR A 340 23.03 -10.41 -16.11
N ARG A 341 24.16 -9.83 -15.72
CA ARG A 341 25.14 -9.23 -16.62
C ARG A 341 26.37 -10.12 -16.72
N GLU A 342 26.88 -10.25 -17.93
CA GLU A 342 28.19 -10.82 -18.24
C GLU A 342 29.03 -9.81 -19.00
N THR A 343 30.30 -10.13 -19.23
CA THR A 343 31.24 -9.25 -19.96
C THR A 343 30.73 -8.90 -21.36
N LEU A 344 30.04 -9.83 -22.03
CA LEU A 344 29.62 -9.70 -23.43
C LEU A 344 28.16 -9.27 -23.62
N GLY A 345 27.40 -9.09 -22.53
CA GLY A 345 26.00 -8.71 -22.63
C GLY A 345 25.18 -8.91 -21.36
N VAL A 346 23.88 -8.72 -21.50
CA VAL A 346 22.86 -8.94 -20.47
C VAL A 346 21.94 -10.07 -20.91
N VAL A 347 21.61 -10.94 -19.96
CA VAL A 347 20.65 -12.03 -20.15
C VAL A 347 19.42 -11.76 -19.28
N MET A 348 18.24 -11.82 -19.90
CA MET A 348 16.96 -11.78 -19.20
C MET A 348 16.16 -13.04 -19.52
N LEU A 349 15.66 -13.70 -18.48
CA LEU A 349 14.84 -14.91 -18.59
C LEU A 349 13.54 -14.68 -17.84
N GLY A 350 12.44 -15.20 -18.38
CA GLY A 350 11.13 -14.95 -17.80
C GLY A 350 9.99 -15.46 -18.67
N ARG A 351 8.81 -14.87 -18.49
CA ARG A 351 7.60 -15.22 -19.25
C ARG A 351 6.86 -13.99 -19.71
N ASN A 352 6.16 -14.09 -20.84
CA ASN A 352 5.23 -13.04 -21.26
C ASN A 352 3.85 -13.21 -20.61
N ARG A 353 2.95 -12.24 -20.80
CA ARG A 353 1.56 -12.28 -20.32
C ARG A 353 0.72 -13.48 -20.81
N ARG A 354 1.17 -14.20 -21.84
CA ARG A 354 0.52 -15.42 -22.36
C ARG A 354 1.12 -16.70 -21.76
N GLY A 355 2.06 -16.59 -20.81
CA GLY A 355 2.74 -17.71 -20.17
C GLY A 355 3.86 -18.34 -21.00
N GLN A 356 4.19 -17.78 -22.17
CA GLN A 356 5.29 -18.29 -23.00
C GLN A 356 6.63 -17.88 -22.39
N SER A 357 7.57 -18.82 -22.36
CA SER A 357 8.95 -18.57 -21.93
C SER A 357 9.66 -17.61 -22.89
N LEU A 358 10.33 -16.61 -22.31
CA LEU A 358 11.11 -15.60 -23.01
C LEU A 358 12.57 -15.67 -22.58
N ALA A 359 13.48 -15.58 -23.56
CA ALA A 359 14.89 -15.31 -23.33
C ALA A 359 15.33 -14.09 -24.13
N VAL A 360 16.02 -13.15 -23.49
CA VAL A 360 16.63 -11.99 -24.13
C VAL A 360 18.14 -12.07 -23.94
N PHE A 361 18.88 -11.99 -25.05
CA PHE A 361 20.34 -11.91 -25.07
C PHE A 361 20.74 -10.57 -25.69
N PHE A 362 20.85 -9.54 -24.85
CA PHE A 362 21.26 -8.22 -25.30
C PHE A 362 22.79 -8.14 -25.25
N ARG A 363 23.46 -8.16 -26.40
CA ARG A 363 24.92 -8.30 -26.48
C ARG A 363 25.62 -7.00 -26.87
N GLU A 364 26.91 -6.95 -26.61
CA GLU A 364 27.83 -5.99 -27.24
C GLU A 364 28.17 -6.42 -28.67
N CYS A 365 27.51 -5.87 -29.69
CA CYS A 365 27.67 -6.30 -31.09
C CYS A 365 29.11 -6.17 -31.61
N ALA A 366 29.85 -5.16 -31.13
CA ALA A 366 31.23 -4.92 -31.54
C ALA A 366 32.24 -5.92 -30.93
N ALA A 367 31.82 -6.74 -29.95
CA ALA A 367 32.72 -7.71 -29.33
C ALA A 367 32.95 -8.92 -30.24
N ARG A 368 34.22 -9.32 -30.37
CA ARG A 368 34.66 -10.38 -31.30
C ARG A 368 33.92 -11.71 -31.09
N ASP A 369 33.66 -12.07 -29.84
CA ASP A 369 33.06 -13.35 -29.47
C ASP A 369 31.55 -13.25 -29.22
N ALA A 370 30.91 -12.12 -29.56
CA ALA A 370 29.50 -11.87 -29.30
C ALA A 370 28.57 -12.89 -29.98
N ALA A 371 28.89 -13.33 -31.20
CA ALA A 371 28.09 -14.33 -31.92
C ALA A 371 28.15 -15.70 -31.25
N GLN A 372 29.34 -16.15 -30.84
CA GLN A 372 29.51 -17.40 -30.10
C GLN A 372 28.80 -17.34 -28.75
N TRP A 373 28.88 -16.19 -28.07
CA TRP A 373 28.19 -15.97 -26.81
C TRP A 373 26.67 -16.13 -26.93
N VAL A 374 26.05 -15.55 -27.97
CA VAL A 374 24.61 -15.76 -28.21
C VAL A 374 24.29 -17.23 -28.50
N ALA A 375 25.12 -17.92 -29.28
CA ALA A 375 24.93 -19.35 -29.57
C ALA A 375 24.97 -20.20 -28.29
N ASP A 376 25.93 -19.93 -27.39
CA ASP A 376 26.06 -20.62 -26.11
C ASP A 376 24.86 -20.35 -25.21
N LYS A 377 24.38 -19.09 -25.15
CA LYS A 377 23.19 -18.71 -24.36
C LYS A 377 21.91 -19.31 -24.90
N LEU A 378 21.75 -19.37 -26.22
CA LEU A 378 20.62 -20.04 -26.86
C LEU A 378 20.56 -21.53 -26.52
N ALA A 379 21.72 -22.21 -26.47
CA ALA A 379 21.80 -23.60 -26.06
C ALA A 379 21.52 -23.79 -24.55
N GLN A 380 22.01 -22.87 -23.71
CA GLN A 380 21.84 -22.92 -22.25
C GLN A 380 20.40 -22.59 -21.80
N HIS A 381 19.73 -21.70 -22.53
CA HIS A 381 18.44 -21.12 -22.14
C HIS A 381 17.41 -21.25 -23.28
N PRO A 382 16.91 -22.47 -23.56
CA PRO A 382 15.84 -22.65 -24.53
C PRO A 382 14.56 -21.95 -24.04
N ALA A 383 13.92 -21.20 -24.93
CA ALA A 383 12.66 -20.53 -24.66
C ALA A 383 11.75 -20.58 -25.91
N ASP A 384 10.45 -20.34 -25.71
CA ASP A 384 9.45 -20.29 -26.77
C ASP A 384 9.73 -19.13 -27.74
N ARG A 385 10.17 -17.99 -27.19
CA ARG A 385 10.64 -16.84 -27.98
C ARG A 385 11.99 -16.37 -27.45
N VAL A 386 12.90 -16.08 -28.37
CA VAL A 386 14.25 -15.66 -28.05
C VAL A 386 14.56 -14.36 -28.79
N TYR A 387 15.00 -13.35 -28.06
CA TYR A 387 15.32 -12.05 -28.63
C TYR A 387 16.81 -11.73 -28.51
N THR A 388 17.35 -11.07 -29.52
CA THR A 388 18.66 -10.42 -29.47
C THR A 388 18.63 -9.16 -30.34
N ASN A 389 19.51 -8.21 -30.05
CA ASN A 389 19.77 -7.07 -30.94
C ASN A 389 20.37 -7.57 -32.27
N ASP A 390 20.30 -6.83 -33.38
CA ASP A 390 20.92 -7.18 -34.68
C ASP A 390 21.05 -8.71 -34.98
N PRO A 391 19.95 -9.48 -35.05
CA PRO A 391 20.04 -10.91 -35.34
C PRO A 391 20.52 -11.20 -36.77
N ALA A 392 20.36 -10.23 -37.69
CA ALA A 392 20.80 -10.35 -39.08
C ALA A 392 22.34 -10.44 -39.22
N GLY A 393 23.09 -9.87 -38.27
CA GLY A 393 24.54 -9.99 -38.19
C GLY A 393 25.05 -11.35 -37.68
N LEU A 394 24.17 -12.28 -37.29
CA LEU A 394 24.54 -13.57 -36.71
C LEU A 394 24.45 -14.71 -37.74
N SER A 395 25.42 -15.62 -37.70
CA SER A 395 25.46 -16.81 -38.55
C SER A 395 25.97 -18.02 -37.77
N PHE A 396 25.05 -18.83 -37.26
CA PHE A 396 25.30 -20.10 -36.58
C PHE A 396 24.02 -20.95 -36.55
N ALA A 397 24.12 -22.23 -36.20
CA ALA A 397 22.95 -23.12 -36.16
C ALA A 397 21.90 -22.67 -35.12
N GLY A 398 20.65 -22.50 -35.56
CA GLY A 398 19.54 -22.07 -34.69
C GLY A 398 19.33 -20.55 -34.60
N CYS A 399 20.13 -19.75 -35.30
CA CYS A 399 19.97 -18.29 -35.32
C CYS A 399 18.67 -17.83 -36.02
N ASP A 400 18.03 -18.69 -36.80
CA ASP A 400 16.72 -18.48 -37.45
C ASP A 400 15.57 -18.33 -36.45
N ARG A 401 15.75 -18.78 -35.21
CA ARG A 401 14.78 -18.64 -34.11
C ARG A 401 14.86 -17.29 -33.40
N LEU A 402 15.86 -16.47 -33.71
CA LEU A 402 16.11 -15.20 -33.02
C LEU A 402 15.21 -14.10 -33.56
N GLU A 403 14.53 -13.42 -32.66
CA GLU A 403 13.72 -12.24 -32.95
C GLU A 403 14.51 -10.96 -32.64
N ALA A 404 14.35 -9.94 -33.48
CA ALA A 404 15.05 -8.67 -33.33
C ALA A 404 14.48 -7.87 -32.14
N LEU A 405 15.33 -7.43 -31.22
CA LEU A 405 14.92 -6.55 -30.12
C LEU A 405 14.34 -5.23 -30.61
N GLU A 406 14.89 -4.70 -31.70
CA GLU A 406 14.47 -3.47 -32.37
C GLU A 406 13.02 -3.56 -32.84
N SER A 407 12.57 -4.76 -33.21
CA SER A 407 11.20 -4.99 -33.64
C SER A 407 10.19 -4.78 -32.50
N VAL A 408 10.59 -4.98 -31.24
CA VAL A 408 9.74 -4.73 -30.08
C VAL A 408 9.40 -3.25 -29.99
N PHE A 409 10.41 -2.38 -30.14
CA PHE A 409 10.22 -0.94 -30.16
C PHE A 409 9.42 -0.50 -31.38
N ALA A 410 9.71 -1.07 -32.56
CA ALA A 410 8.94 -0.79 -33.76
C ALA A 410 7.46 -1.17 -33.65
N LEU A 411 7.12 -2.27 -32.98
CA LEU A 411 5.74 -2.68 -32.78
C LEU A 411 5.00 -1.81 -31.76
N GLN A 412 5.68 -1.35 -30.71
CA GLN A 412 5.07 -0.54 -29.65
C GLN A 412 4.93 0.94 -30.06
N PHE A 413 5.93 1.49 -30.74
CA PHE A 413 5.98 2.91 -31.09
C PHE A 413 5.73 3.19 -32.57
N GLY A 414 5.96 2.22 -33.45
CA GLY A 414 5.73 2.32 -34.88
C GLY A 414 4.39 1.72 -35.28
N ARG A 415 3.27 2.34 -34.89
CA ARG A 415 1.99 1.98 -35.52
C ARG A 415 2.00 2.45 -36.98
N THR A 416 1.82 1.46 -37.86
CA THR A 416 1.58 1.52 -39.32
C THR A 416 0.49 2.51 -39.73
#